data_AF-A0A357ZKL7-F1
#
_entry.id   AF-A0A357ZKL7-F1
#
_cell.length_a   1.000
_cell.length_b   1.000
_cell.length_c   1.000
_cell.angle_alpha   90.00
_cell.angle_beta   90.00
_cell.angle_gamma   90.00
#
_symmetry.space_group_name_H-M   'P 1'
#
loop_
_entity.id
_entity.type
_entity.pdbx_description
1 polymer ?
#
loop_
_entity_poly.entity_id
_entity_poly.type
_entity_poly.pdbx_seq_one_letter_code
_entity_poly.pdbx_strand_id
1 'polypeptide(L)'
;MTPSEAHKTGYDGMLVTLERIEAEKLADRLTIYRRGNVAIYYNELENGQWAREPEARAVVEAERNRPMNQQERKEYVQGYEKVIALMKARKADIRELWLVTALRHQTQNDQPDRDDNWER
;
A
#
# COMPACT_ATOMS: atom_id res chain seq x y z
N MET A 1 3.11 -17.20 0.37
CA MET A 1 3.64 -15.83 0.53
C MET A 1 3.67 -15.23 -0.87
N THR A 2 3.21 -14.00 -1.06
CA THR A 2 3.29 -13.33 -2.36
C THR A 2 4.76 -13.03 -2.64
N PRO A 3 5.33 -13.45 -3.79
CA PRO A 3 6.69 -13.08 -4.17
C PRO A 3 6.87 -11.56 -4.22
N SER A 4 8.08 -11.07 -3.89
CA SER A 4 8.45 -9.63 -3.96
C SER A 4 8.12 -9.05 -5.33
N GLU A 5 8.49 -9.76 -6.40
CA GLU A 5 8.25 -9.37 -7.78
C GLU A 5 6.76 -9.24 -8.12
N ALA A 6 5.94 -10.20 -7.67
CA ALA A 6 4.49 -10.16 -7.91
C ALA A 6 3.84 -9.00 -7.15
N HIS A 7 4.28 -8.73 -5.92
CA HIS A 7 3.86 -7.55 -5.16
C HIS A 7 4.24 -6.26 -5.88
N LYS A 8 5.51 -6.14 -6.31
CA LYS A 8 6.01 -4.96 -7.03
C LYS A 8 5.27 -4.72 -8.33
N THR A 9 5.08 -5.77 -9.13
CA THR A 9 4.33 -5.70 -10.39
C THR A 9 2.89 -5.22 -10.15
N GLY A 10 2.22 -5.73 -9.12
CA GLY A 10 0.89 -5.25 -8.74
C GLY A 10 0.90 -3.81 -8.23
N TYR A 11 1.90 -3.44 -7.43
CA TYR A 11 2.06 -2.09 -6.89
C TYR A 11 2.25 -1.06 -8.00
N ASP A 12 3.09 -1.35 -8.99
CA ASP A 12 3.36 -0.43 -10.10
C ASP A 12 2.22 -0.46 -11.14
N GLY A 13 1.76 -1.65 -11.53
CA GLY A 13 0.74 -1.84 -12.57
C GLY A 13 -0.66 -1.37 -12.20
N MET A 14 -0.96 -1.24 -10.91
CA MET A 14 -2.26 -0.74 -10.46
C MET A 14 -2.52 0.71 -10.91
N LEU A 15 -1.49 1.57 -10.96
CA LEU A 15 -1.66 2.96 -11.41
C LEU A 15 -2.07 3.04 -12.88
N VAL A 16 -1.42 2.23 -13.73
CA VAL A 16 -1.75 2.11 -15.16
C VAL A 16 -3.17 1.58 -15.35
N THR A 17 -3.59 0.65 -14.49
CA THR A 17 -4.95 0.10 -14.52
C THR A 17 -5.99 1.17 -14.19
N LEU A 18 -5.75 2.02 -13.19
CA LEU A 18 -6.65 3.13 -12.83
C LEU A 18 -6.80 4.13 -13.96
N GLU A 19 -5.69 4.57 -14.57
CA GLU A 19 -5.71 5.47 -15.73
C GLU A 19 -6.55 4.89 -16.86
N ARG A 20 -6.39 3.59 -17.13
CA ARG A 20 -7.14 2.92 -18.19
C ARG A 20 -8.63 2.82 -17.88
N ILE A 21 -9.00 2.52 -16.64
CA ILE A 21 -10.41 2.50 -16.21
C ILE A 21 -11.07 3.85 -16.44
N GLU A 22 -10.39 4.95 -16.07
CA GLU A 22 -10.93 6.29 -16.25
C GLU A 22 -10.96 6.71 -17.72
N ALA A 23 -9.88 6.50 -18.48
CA ALA A 23 -9.78 6.91 -19.88
C ALA A 23 -10.77 6.16 -20.80
N GLU A 24 -10.91 4.85 -20.59
CA GLU A 24 -11.78 3.98 -21.40
C GLU A 24 -13.17 3.80 -20.78
N LYS A 25 -13.46 4.42 -19.62
CA LYS A 25 -14.75 4.33 -18.90
C LYS A 25 -15.18 2.88 -18.65
N LEU A 26 -14.23 2.06 -18.18
CA LEU A 26 -14.40 0.60 -18.02
C LEU A 26 -15.25 0.20 -16.80
N ALA A 27 -15.64 1.17 -15.97
CA ALA A 27 -16.49 0.98 -14.82
C ALA A 27 -17.43 2.18 -14.66
N ASP A 28 -18.66 1.93 -14.20
CA ASP A 28 -19.62 3.00 -13.92
C ASP A 28 -19.20 3.84 -12.70
N ARG A 29 -18.43 3.24 -11.78
CA ARG A 29 -17.96 3.90 -10.56
C ARG A 29 -16.57 3.44 -10.17
N LEU A 30 -15.73 4.39 -9.79
CA LEU A 30 -14.41 4.17 -9.20
C LEU A 30 -14.34 4.79 -7.81
N THR A 31 -13.85 4.03 -6.84
CA THR A 31 -13.68 4.52 -5.46
C THR A 31 -12.38 4.00 -4.89
N ILE A 32 -11.56 4.89 -4.33
CA ILE A 32 -10.32 4.52 -3.66
C ILE A 32 -10.55 4.60 -2.16
N TYR A 33 -10.25 3.51 -1.47
CA TYR A 33 -10.27 3.43 -0.02
C TYR A 33 -8.85 3.31 0.52
N ARG A 34 -8.59 3.98 1.65
CA ARG A 34 -7.45 3.68 2.50
C ARG A 34 -7.88 2.87 3.73
N ARG A 35 -6.89 2.41 4.50
CA ARG A 35 -7.10 1.65 5.75
C ARG A 35 -8.10 2.36 6.66
N GLY A 36 -8.95 1.58 7.32
CA GLY A 36 -10.05 2.09 8.15
C GLY A 36 -11.33 2.45 7.38
N ASN A 37 -11.50 1.92 6.16
CA ASN A 37 -12.67 2.15 5.30
C ASN A 37 -12.90 3.64 4.95
N VAL A 38 -11.82 4.41 4.84
CA VAL A 38 -11.90 5.83 4.50
C VAL A 38 -11.84 5.97 2.99
N ALA A 39 -12.92 6.41 2.36
CA ALA A 39 -12.94 6.76 0.94
C ALA A 39 -12.14 8.06 0.74
N ILE A 40 -11.10 8.01 -0.08
CA ILE A 40 -10.24 9.16 -0.40
C ILE A 40 -10.44 9.66 -1.84
N TYR A 41 -11.12 8.88 -2.68
CA TYR A 41 -11.53 9.27 -4.02
C TYR A 41 -12.84 8.59 -4.39
N TYR A 42 -13.66 9.29 -5.17
CA TYR A 42 -14.89 8.78 -5.75
C TYR A 42 -15.15 9.47 -7.07
N ASN A 43 -15.45 8.69 -8.10
CA ASN A 43 -15.98 9.18 -9.37
C ASN A 43 -16.99 8.20 -9.94
N GLU A 44 -17.97 8.72 -10.66
CA GLU A 44 -19.07 7.95 -11.24
C GLU A 44 -19.41 8.51 -12.61
N LEU A 45 -19.84 7.64 -13.51
CA LEU A 45 -20.32 8.03 -14.82
C LEU A 45 -21.77 8.53 -14.74
N GLU A 46 -21.96 9.76 -15.15
CA GLU A 46 -23.27 10.38 -15.37
C GLU A 46 -23.44 10.60 -16.87
N ASN A 47 -24.43 9.94 -17.47
CA ASN A 47 -24.69 10.01 -18.92
C ASN A 47 -23.44 9.68 -19.78
N GLY A 48 -22.64 8.71 -19.32
CA GLY A 48 -21.43 8.27 -20.02
C GLY A 48 -20.26 9.25 -19.93
N GLN A 49 -20.31 10.27 -19.07
CA GLN A 49 -19.20 11.15 -18.73
C GLN A 49 -18.90 11.08 -17.25
N TRP A 50 -17.65 11.26 -16.86
CA TRP A 50 -17.32 11.33 -15.45
C TRP A 50 -17.93 12.57 -14.81
N ALA A 51 -18.51 12.41 -13.61
CA ALA A 51 -19.04 13.53 -12.84
C ALA A 51 -17.92 14.49 -12.37
N ARG A 52 -16.68 14.01 -12.28
CA ARG A 52 -15.47 14.78 -11.96
C ARG A 52 -14.35 14.43 -12.93
N GLU A 53 -13.39 15.34 -13.10
CA GLU A 53 -12.20 15.04 -13.88
C GLU A 53 -11.48 13.79 -13.31
N PRO A 54 -11.04 12.86 -14.18
CA PRO A 54 -10.20 11.72 -13.80
C PRO A 54 -8.96 12.15 -13.00
N GLU A 55 -8.78 11.57 -11.82
CA GLU A 55 -7.64 11.88 -10.95
C GLU A 55 -7.19 10.69 -10.09
N ALA A 56 -7.71 9.47 -10.36
CA ALA A 56 -7.51 8.32 -9.49
C ALA A 56 -6.03 8.00 -9.26
N ARG A 57 -5.20 8.08 -10.32
CA ARG A 57 -3.75 7.88 -10.20
C ARG A 57 -3.12 8.84 -9.22
N ALA A 58 -3.37 10.15 -9.39
CA ALA A 58 -2.77 11.19 -8.58
C ALA A 58 -3.17 11.03 -7.11
N VAL A 59 -4.43 10.63 -6.83
CA VAL A 59 -4.89 10.37 -5.47
C VAL A 59 -4.14 9.18 -4.83
N VAL A 60 -3.93 8.09 -5.57
CA VAL A 60 -3.13 6.96 -5.06
C VAL A 60 -1.68 7.36 -4.81
N GLU A 61 -1.04 8.05 -5.75
CA GLU A 61 0.34 8.51 -5.60
C GLU A 61 0.47 9.46 -4.40
N ALA A 62 -0.49 10.36 -4.19
CA ALA A 62 -0.53 11.25 -3.03
C ALA A 62 -0.67 10.46 -1.71
N GLU A 63 -1.58 9.48 -1.61
CA GLU A 63 -1.71 8.67 -0.39
C GLU A 63 -0.46 7.80 -0.16
N ARG A 64 0.16 7.26 -1.23
CA ARG A 64 1.44 6.53 -1.16
C ARG A 64 2.59 7.39 -0.66
N ASN A 65 2.56 8.70 -0.88
CA ASN A 65 3.57 9.64 -0.42
C ASN A 65 3.20 10.34 0.91
N ARG A 66 1.95 10.20 1.37
CA ARG A 66 1.47 10.86 2.59
C ARG A 66 2.20 10.35 3.84
N PRO A 67 2.78 11.23 4.68
CA PRO A 67 3.37 10.81 5.94
C PRO A 67 2.38 10.10 6.87
N MET A 68 2.85 9.03 7.51
CA MET A 68 2.06 8.34 8.54
C MET A 68 1.96 9.22 9.79
N ASN A 69 0.76 9.27 10.37
CA ASN A 69 0.57 9.88 11.68
C ASN A 69 1.10 8.96 12.81
N GLN A 70 1.14 9.46 14.04
CA GLN A 70 1.65 8.67 15.19
C GLN A 70 0.88 7.38 15.42
N GLN A 71 -0.45 7.39 15.23
CA GLN A 71 -1.29 6.22 15.44
C GLN A 71 -1.02 5.15 14.37
N GLU A 72 -0.95 5.56 13.10
CA GLU A 72 -0.60 4.69 11.96
C GLU A 72 0.78 4.05 12.15
N ARG A 73 1.76 4.83 12.66
CA ARG A 73 3.10 4.31 12.98
C ARG A 73 3.06 3.24 14.08
N LYS A 74 2.28 3.47 15.15
CA LYS A 74 2.11 2.48 16.23
C LYS A 74 1.50 1.19 15.71
N GLU A 75 0.43 1.29 14.92
CA GLU A 75 -0.23 0.13 14.30
C GLU A 75 0.72 -0.64 13.37
N TYR A 76 1.55 0.09 12.62
CA TYR A 76 2.54 -0.51 11.74
C TYR A 76 3.62 -1.29 12.53
N VAL A 77 4.14 -0.72 13.63
CA VAL A 77 5.07 -1.42 14.54
C VAL A 77 4.42 -2.65 15.18
N GLN A 78 3.17 -2.55 15.63
CA GLN A 78 2.41 -3.69 16.17
C GLN A 78 2.24 -4.82 15.14
N GLY A 79 2.08 -4.46 13.86
CA GLY A 79 2.08 -5.42 12.76
C GLY A 79 3.36 -6.26 12.70
N TYR A 80 4.53 -5.61 12.79
CA TYR A 80 5.81 -6.31 12.85
C TYR A 80 5.94 -7.22 14.08
N GLU A 81 5.51 -6.76 15.26
CA GLU A 81 5.54 -7.60 16.47
C GLU A 81 4.73 -8.89 16.28
N LYS A 82 3.56 -8.80 15.65
CA LYS A 82 2.73 -9.95 15.31
C LYS A 82 3.45 -10.90 14.33
N VAL A 83 4.07 -10.35 13.27
CA VAL A 83 4.83 -11.15 12.30
C VAL A 83 5.99 -11.87 12.98
N ILE A 84 6.77 -11.17 13.82
CA ILE A 84 7.88 -11.75 14.59
C ILE A 84 7.38 -12.88 15.51
N ALA A 85 6.25 -12.70 16.19
CA ALA A 85 5.67 -13.73 17.04
C ALA A 85 5.28 -14.99 16.24
N LEU A 86 4.64 -14.80 15.07
CA LEU A 86 4.30 -15.90 14.16
C LEU A 86 5.54 -16.60 13.60
N MET A 87 6.60 -15.85 13.26
CA MET A 87 7.86 -16.39 12.79
C MET A 87 8.56 -17.25 13.84
N LYS A 88 8.58 -16.79 15.10
CA LYS A 88 9.10 -17.58 16.23
C LYS A 88 8.29 -18.86 16.43
N ALA A 89 6.96 -18.78 16.38
CA ALA A 89 6.08 -19.94 16.56
C ALA A 89 6.31 -21.02 15.49
N ARG A 90 6.52 -20.63 14.22
CA ARG A 90 6.83 -21.58 13.13
C ARG A 90 8.31 -22.00 13.05
N LYS A 91 9.16 -21.54 13.96
CA LYS A 91 10.62 -21.75 13.95
C LYS A 91 11.25 -21.30 12.62
N ALA A 92 10.92 -20.09 12.18
CA ALA A 92 11.51 -19.47 10.99
C ALA A 92 13.04 -19.37 11.11
N ASP A 93 13.72 -19.28 9.97
CA ASP A 93 15.17 -19.11 9.95
C ASP A 93 15.60 -17.84 10.70
N ILE A 94 16.73 -17.92 11.39
CA ILE A 94 17.24 -16.85 12.24
C ILE A 94 17.60 -15.60 11.42
N ARG A 95 17.99 -15.78 10.15
CA ARG A 95 18.28 -14.67 9.23
C ARG A 95 17.01 -13.90 8.87
N GLU A 96 15.92 -14.60 8.56
CA GLU A 96 14.62 -13.96 8.31
C GLU A 96 14.15 -13.19 9.54
N LEU A 97 14.29 -13.78 10.73
CA LEU A 97 13.90 -13.14 11.98
C LEU A 97 14.70 -11.86 12.25
N TRP A 98 15.99 -11.87 11.94
CA TRP A 98 16.86 -10.71 12.06
C TRP A 98 16.44 -9.59 11.11
N LEU A 99 16.19 -9.91 9.83
CA LEU A 99 15.75 -8.95 8.81
C LEU A 99 14.46 -8.22 9.24
N VAL A 100 13.45 -8.98 9.66
CA VAL A 100 12.16 -8.42 10.08
C VAL A 100 12.28 -7.60 11.37
N THR A 101 13.19 -7.98 12.28
CA THR A 101 13.44 -7.23 13.51
C THR A 101 14.17 -5.91 13.24
N ALA A 102 15.15 -5.90 12.33
CA ALA A 102 15.85 -4.68 11.89
C ALA A 102 14.88 -3.69 11.23
N LEU A 103 13.99 -4.20 10.38
CA LEU A 103 12.91 -3.46 9.73
C LEU A 103 11.98 -2.73 10.70
N ARG A 104 11.56 -3.45 11.75
CA ARG A 104 10.75 -2.87 12.83
C ARG A 104 11.47 -1.68 13.48
N HIS A 105 12.77 -1.83 13.79
CA HIS A 105 13.56 -0.78 14.44
C HIS A 105 13.72 0.45 13.55
N GLN A 106 13.96 0.27 12.25
CA GLN A 106 14.02 1.37 11.30
C GLN A 106 12.70 2.15 11.25
N THR A 107 11.57 1.44 11.22
CA THR A 107 10.24 2.09 11.19
C THR A 107 9.89 2.83 12.49
N GLN A 108 10.46 2.38 13.61
CA GLN A 108 10.28 3.03 14.90
C GLN A 108 11.07 4.34 15.00
N ASN A 109 12.25 4.41 14.38
CA ASN A 109 13.16 5.55 14.47
C ASN A 109 12.99 6.57 13.34
N ASP A 110 12.57 6.15 12.14
CA ASP A 110 12.38 7.00 10.96
C ASP A 110 11.08 6.67 10.20
N GLN A 111 10.67 7.57 9.29
CA GLN A 111 9.67 7.27 8.26
C GLN A 111 10.07 5.96 7.55
N PRO A 112 9.19 4.96 7.38
CA PRO A 112 9.59 3.73 6.70
C PRO A 112 10.09 4.08 5.30
N ASP A 113 11.24 3.51 4.94
CA ASP A 113 11.74 3.51 3.58
C ASP A 113 10.64 2.90 2.70
N ARG A 114 10.00 3.73 1.86
CA ARG A 114 8.82 3.33 1.07
C ARG A 114 9.23 2.63 -0.23
N ASP A 115 10.52 2.55 -0.47
CA ASP A 115 11.09 1.79 -1.56
C ASP A 115 11.45 0.40 -1.01
N ASP A 116 10.56 -0.56 -1.24
CA ASP A 116 10.78 -2.00 -1.02
C ASP A 116 11.96 -2.50 -1.90
N ASN A 117 13.18 -2.14 -1.53
CA ASN A 117 14.41 -2.64 -2.13
C ASN A 117 15.03 -3.70 -1.21
N TRP A 118 14.35 -4.84 -1.08
CA TRP A 118 14.82 -6.01 -0.34
C TRP A 118 15.83 -6.87 -1.13
N GLU A 119 16.27 -6.41 -2.31
CA GLU A 119 17.13 -7.16 -3.23
C GLU A 119 18.42 -6.38 -3.56
N ARG A 120 19.26 -6.20 -2.53
CA ARG A 120 20.72 -6.07 -2.73
C ARG A 120 21.49 -6.94 -1.75
#